data_AF-A0A7Y5IUC0-F1
#
_entry.id   AF-A0A7Y5IUC0-F1
#
_cell.length_a   1.000
_cell.length_b   1.000
_cell.length_c   1.000
_cell.angle_alpha   90.00
_cell.angle_beta   90.00
_cell.angle_gamma   90.00
#
_symmetry.space_group_name_H-M   'P 1'
#
loop_
_entity.id
_entity.type
_entity.pdbx_description
1 polymer ?
#
loop_
_entity_poly.entity_id
_entity_poly.type
_entity_poly.pdbx_seq_one_letter_code
_entity_poly.pdbx_strand_id
1 'polypeptide(L)' 'MAEQPDEQHQPTRRDMETVLFIGCFLVFFAVATLCGSFWDMSFRARFVNTVAGLVLLSIGVGALLWARSMKRRIK' A
#
# COMPACT_ATOMS: atom_id res chain seq x y z
N MET A 1 1.36 43.04 -2.21
CA MET A 1 0.80 41.80 -1.63
C MET A 1 0.49 40.87 -2.79
N ALA A 2 1.31 39.85 -3.01
CA ALA A 2 1.01 38.81 -3.98
C ALA A 2 0.08 37.82 -3.28
N GLU A 3 -1.21 37.87 -3.62
CA GLU A 3 -2.18 36.86 -3.25
C GLU A 3 -1.73 35.56 -3.93
N GLN A 4 -1.18 34.63 -3.13
CA GLN A 4 -0.81 33.30 -3.60
C GLN A 4 -2.13 32.60 -3.96
N PRO A 5 -2.38 32.26 -5.24
CA PRO A 5 -3.63 31.67 -5.62
C PRO A 5 -3.66 30.22 -5.10
N ASP A 6 -4.47 30.01 -4.07
CA ASP A 6 -5.18 28.78 -3.74
C ASP A 6 -4.48 27.46 -4.11
N GLU A 7 -3.62 26.97 -3.21
CA GLU A 7 -3.20 25.56 -3.15
C GLU A 7 -4.38 24.57 -2.88
N GLN A 8 -5.63 25.04 -2.90
CA GLN A 8 -6.83 24.23 -2.64
C GLN A 8 -7.25 23.30 -3.80
N HIS A 9 -6.56 23.30 -4.94
CA HIS A 9 -7.20 22.82 -6.16
C HIS A 9 -7.22 21.30 -6.44
N GLN A 10 -6.55 20.39 -5.71
CA GLN A 10 -6.71 18.93 -6.01
C GLN A 10 -6.65 18.00 -4.77
N PRO A 11 -7.66 18.01 -3.89
CA PRO A 11 -7.79 17.00 -2.81
C PRO A 11 -7.63 15.57 -3.36
N THR A 12 -8.20 15.28 -4.52
CA THR A 12 -8.12 13.98 -5.19
C THR A 12 -6.68 13.53 -5.49
N ARG A 13 -5.76 14.45 -5.85
CA ARG A 13 -4.36 14.06 -6.12
C ARG A 13 -3.61 13.70 -4.85
N ARG A 14 -3.81 14.49 -3.78
CA ARG A 14 -3.18 14.25 -2.48
C ARG A 14 -3.69 12.96 -1.85
N ASP A 15 -4.98 12.67 -2.01
CA ASP A 15 -5.56 11.40 -1.55
C ASP A 15 -4.99 10.21 -2.33
N MET A 16 -4.88 10.32 -3.66
CA MET A 16 -4.28 9.28 -4.49
C MET A 16 -2.79 9.05 -4.16
N GLU A 17 -2.04 10.11 -3.91
CA GLU A 17 -0.63 10.02 -3.50
C GLU A 17 -0.51 9.35 -2.12
N THR A 18 -1.37 9.71 -1.18
CA THR A 18 -1.46 9.08 0.14
C THR A 18 -1.77 7.59 0.04
N VAL A 19 -2.77 7.20 -0.77
CA VAL A 19 -3.13 5.79 -1.01
C VAL A 19 -1.96 5.01 -1.63
N LEU A 20 -1.20 5.64 -2.54
CA LEU A 20 -0.04 5.02 -3.16
C LEU A 20 1.10 4.81 -2.15
N PHE A 21 1.37 5.80 -1.29
CA PHE A 21 2.34 5.67 -0.19
C PHE A 21 1.95 4.57 0.79
N ILE A 22 0.68 4.53 1.22
CA ILE A 22 0.16 3.50 2.12
C ILE A 22 0.25 2.12 1.45
N GLY A 23 -0.11 2.00 0.17
CA GLY A 23 -0.01 0.75 -0.59
C GLY A 23 1.43 0.23 -0.67
N CYS A 24 2.40 1.10 -0.99
CA CYS A 24 3.82 0.74 -0.98
C CYS A 24 4.30 0.28 0.40
N PHE A 25 3.92 1.01 1.46
CA PHE A 25 4.27 0.63 2.82
C PHE A 25 3.71 -0.74 3.21
N LEU A 26 2.44 -1.00 2.89
CA LEU A 26 1.81 -2.30 3.15
C LEU A 26 2.50 -3.45 2.40
N VAL A 27 2.90 -3.24 1.14
CA VAL A 27 3.65 -4.26 0.38
C VAL A 27 5.02 -4.51 1.01
N PHE A 28 5.74 -3.46 1.41
CA PHE A 28 7.02 -3.60 2.11
C PHE A 28 6.87 -4.42 3.40
N PHE A 29 5.86 -4.10 4.21
CA PHE A 29 5.58 -4.81 5.44
C PHE A 29 5.16 -6.27 5.18
N ALA A 30 4.35 -6.51 4.14
CA ALA A 30 3.97 -7.85 3.72
C ALA A 30 5.18 -8.73 3.39
N VAL A 31 6.15 -8.20 2.63
CA VAL A 31 7.38 -8.90 2.28
C VAL A 31 8.22 -9.21 3.52
N ALA A 32 8.37 -8.24 4.43
CA ALA A 32 9.08 -8.46 5.68
C ALA A 32 8.41 -9.56 6.53
N THR A 33 7.08 -9.58 6.59
CA THR A 33 6.29 -10.58 7.32
C THR A 33 6.42 -11.97 6.68
N LEU A 34 6.40 -12.05 5.35
CA LEU A 34 6.68 -13.28 4.61
C LEU A 34 8.09 -13.79 4.88
N CYS A 35 9.11 -12.92 4.85
CA CYS A 35 10.50 -13.29 5.18
C CYS A 35 10.62 -13.83 6.61
N GLY A 36 9.98 -13.18 7.59
CA GLY A 36 9.95 -13.65 8.98
C GLY A 36 9.33 -15.04 9.13
N SER A 37 8.34 -15.37 8.29
CA SER A 37 7.70 -16.69 8.28
C SER A 37 8.66 -17.84 7.93
N PHE A 38 9.76 -17.57 7.21
CA PHE A 38 10.76 -18.59 6.89
C PHE A 38 11.73 -18.88 8.06
N TRP A 39 11.83 -17.98 9.03
CA TRP A 39 12.70 -18.14 10.20
C TRP A 39 12.00 -18.83 11.39
N ASP A 40 10.69 -19.02 11.31
CA ASP A 40 9.90 -19.58 12.39
C ASP A 40 10.03 -21.12 12.47
N MET A 41 10.51 -21.63 13.61
CA MET A 41 10.64 -23.07 13.86
C MET A 41 9.29 -23.75 14.16
N SER A 42 8.28 -22.97 14.56
CA SER A 42 6.95 -23.47 14.90
C SER A 42 6.02 -23.47 13.69
N PHE A 43 5.48 -24.65 13.34
CA PHE A 43 4.57 -24.79 12.18
C PHE A 43 3.31 -23.89 12.28
N ARG A 44 2.78 -23.73 13.49
CA ARG A 44 1.63 -22.83 13.74
C ARG A 44 1.98 -21.37 13.51
N ALA A 45 3.12 -20.92 14.03
CA ALA A 45 3.58 -19.54 13.87
C ALA A 45 3.85 -19.23 12.39
N ARG A 46 4.55 -20.14 11.70
CA ARG A 46 4.79 -20.06 10.26
C ARG A 46 3.50 -19.94 9.44
N PHE A 47 2.48 -20.74 9.75
CA PHE A 47 1.19 -20.68 9.05
C PHE A 47 0.49 -19.33 9.27
N VAL A 48 0.37 -18.88 10.52
CA VAL A 48 -0.27 -17.60 10.85
C VAL A 48 0.45 -16.44 10.18
N ASN A 49 1.78 -16.44 10.23
CA ASN A 49 2.59 -15.35 9.69
C ASN A 49 2.56 -15.32 8.15
N THR A 50 2.48 -16.50 7.51
CA THR A 50 2.29 -16.61 6.05
C THR A 50 0.92 -16.09 5.63
N VAL A 51 -0.15 -16.44 6.36
CA VAL A 51 -1.52 -15.95 6.08
C VAL A 51 -1.59 -14.44 6.30
N ALA A 52 -1.04 -13.93 7.39
CA ALA A 52 -1.01 -12.49 7.67
C ALA A 52 -0.28 -11.72 6.57
N GLY A 53 0.88 -12.19 6.13
CA GLY A 53 1.62 -11.56 5.05
C GLY A 53 0.92 -11.66 3.70
N LEU A 54 0.24 -12.77 3.37
CA LEU A 54 -0.60 -12.88 2.18
C LEU A 54 -1.76 -11.88 2.18
N VAL A 55 -2.44 -11.72 3.32
CA VAL A 55 -3.53 -10.73 3.46
C VAL A 55 -2.98 -9.32 3.28
N LEU A 56 -1.89 -8.95 3.97
CA LEU A 56 -1.25 -7.64 3.80
C LEU A 56 -0.82 -7.40 2.34
N LEU A 57 -0.27 -8.40 1.68
CA LEU A 57 0.16 -8.31 0.28
C LEU A 57 -1.04 -8.08 -0.63
N SER A 58 -2.15 -8.79 -0.42
CA SER A 58 -3.37 -8.62 -1.21
C SER A 58 -3.96 -7.21 -1.08
N ILE A 59 -3.93 -6.63 0.13
CA ILE A 59 -4.39 -5.26 0.38
C ILE A 59 -3.46 -4.24 -0.28
N GLY A 60 -2.14 -4.39 -0.08
CA GLY A 60 -1.13 -3.49 -0.67
C GLY A 60 -1.14 -3.52 -2.20
N VAL A 61 -1.19 -4.71 -2.80
CA VAL A 61 -1.31 -4.88 -4.26
C VAL A 61 -2.64 -4.35 -4.76
N GLY A 62 -3.75 -4.59 -4.05
CA GLY A 62 -5.06 -4.05 -4.38
C GLY A 62 -5.06 -2.51 -4.42
N ALA A 63 -4.47 -1.87 -3.41
CA ALA A 63 -4.31 -0.41 -3.35
C ALA A 63 -3.46 0.12 -4.51
N LEU A 64 -2.34 -0.54 -4.81
CA LEU A 64 -1.47 -0.17 -5.93
C LEU A 64 -2.15 -0.34 -7.29
N LEU A 65 -2.89 -1.44 -7.50
CA LEU A 65 -3.64 -1.71 -8.73
C LEU A 65 -4.79 -0.73 -8.93
N TRP A 66 -5.47 -0.35 -7.84
CA TRP A 66 -6.53 0.65 -7.86
C TRP A 66 -5.96 2.03 -8.22
N ALA A 67 -4.88 2.45 -7.55
CA ALA A 67 -4.16 3.70 -7.88
C ALA A 67 -3.67 3.71 -9.34
N ARG A 68 -3.15 2.58 -9.85
CA ARG A 68 -2.71 2.44 -11.25
C ARG A 68 -3.87 2.48 -12.24
N SER A 69 -5.01 1.86 -11.93
CA SER A 69 -6.20 1.85 -12.79
C SER A 69 -6.83 3.24 -12.90
N MET A 70 -6.88 3.97 -11.79
CA MET A 70 -7.34 5.36 -11.76
C MET A 70 -6.46 6.27 -12.62
N LYS A 71 -5.13 6.07 -12.59
CA LYS A 71 -4.17 6.78 -13.46
C LYS A 71 -4.38 6.51 -14.96
N ARG A 72 -4.92 5.33 -15.33
CA ARG A 72 -5.25 5.00 -16.73
C ARG A 72 -6.59 5.58 -17.19
N ARG A 73 -7.50 5.93 -16.28
CA ARG A 73 -8.82 6.52 -16.58
C ARG A 73 -8.77 8.04 -16.82
N ILE A 74 -7.68 8.69 -16.40
CA ILE A 74 -7.49 10.16 -16.51
C ILE A 74 -6.68 10.53 -17.77
N LYS A 75 -6.23 9.54 -18.55
CA LYS A 75 -5.57 9.73 -19.83
C LYS A 75 -6.55 9.48 -20.96
#